data_AF-A0A0J9UUB7-F1
#
_entry.id   AF-A0A0J9UUB7-F1
#
_cell.length_a   1.000
_cell.length_b   1.000
_cell.length_c   1.000
_cell.angle_alpha   90.00
_cell.angle_beta   90.00
_cell.angle_gamma   90.00
#
_symmetry.space_group_name_H-M   'P 1'
#
loop_
_entity.id
_entity.type
_entity.pdbx_description
1 polymer ?
#
loop_
_entity_poly.entity_id
_entity_poly.type
_entity_poly.pdbx_seq_one_letter_code
_entity_poly.pdbx_strand_id
1 'polypeptide(L)'
;MTDHILDITKWKKEYPFLNEVSYVYDKFNSNEYADLNEGLYDSLCHTIIRSVNENVVKYKDVCKKLMRNLEYFTLNLIYYEISSDRCNILFHWLYNLLDKGNFTYDIIDKCFETYDDHILKKGNTNMKCFYYKDNKLYEPTKITLLDIFDNNMNNIEKLLKTEREEIKFLCRKFVCECLKIYKYMNETYCLKSSEKSPKHTDTCLKLSLFSSSYNIFHSKLVGIDPKIPSLDNIYSECLDERPLSQQEDPLGLRGKGYRSRPSGDVLTEGSTDPDRDLAVSLPQPLENGDSSMKSITTTIGTVAGASSLLALLYKVNTKIHLNIRTIIYKCVYTKYT
;
A
#
# COMPACT_ATOMS: atom_id res chain seq x y z
N MET A 1 -13.10 -9.49 -0.28
CA MET A 1 -11.77 -9.05 0.18
C MET A 1 -11.35 -10.03 1.25
N THR A 2 -10.15 -10.60 1.17
CA THR A 2 -9.69 -11.55 2.18
C THR A 2 -9.14 -10.76 3.37
N ASP A 3 -9.68 -10.97 4.57
CA ASP A 3 -9.17 -10.37 5.81
C ASP A 3 -7.71 -10.77 6.12
N HIS A 4 -7.14 -11.66 5.31
CA HIS A 4 -5.78 -12.16 5.41
C HIS A 4 -4.71 -11.07 5.33
N ILE A 5 -4.89 -10.06 4.47
CA ILE A 5 -3.89 -9.02 4.26
C ILE A 5 -3.75 -8.09 5.48
N LEU A 6 -4.77 -8.01 6.33
CA LEU A 6 -4.74 -7.20 7.56
C LEU A 6 -3.91 -7.86 8.67
N ASP A 7 -3.52 -9.12 8.51
CA ASP A 7 -2.66 -9.83 9.46
C ASP A 7 -1.18 -9.73 9.06
N ILE A 8 -0.51 -8.67 9.54
CA ILE A 8 0.92 -8.42 9.27
C ILE A 8 1.81 -9.60 9.67
N THR A 9 1.41 -10.44 10.65
CA THR A 9 2.22 -11.59 11.07
C THR A 9 2.46 -12.60 9.93
N LYS A 10 1.61 -12.57 8.90
CA LYS A 10 1.71 -13.44 7.72
C LYS A 10 2.57 -12.84 6.61
N TRP A 11 2.82 -11.53 6.64
CA TRP A 11 3.55 -10.82 5.60
C TRP A 11 5.00 -11.27 5.48
N LYS A 12 5.61 -11.74 6.58
CA LYS A 12 6.97 -12.31 6.56
C LYS A 12 7.14 -13.42 5.51
N LYS A 13 6.08 -14.19 5.25
CA LYS A 13 6.07 -15.24 4.22
C LYS A 13 5.50 -14.75 2.89
N GLU A 14 4.42 -13.97 2.94
CA GLU A 14 3.68 -13.58 1.72
C GLU A 14 4.32 -12.40 0.97
N TYR A 15 4.98 -11.49 1.68
CA TYR A 15 5.59 -10.28 1.16
C TYR A 15 6.98 -10.06 1.80
N PRO A 16 7.98 -10.93 1.51
CA PRO A 16 9.29 -10.88 2.16
C PRO A 16 10.04 -9.56 1.97
N PHE A 17 9.70 -8.77 0.94
CA PHE A 17 10.26 -7.44 0.73
C PHE A 17 9.78 -6.38 1.74
N LEU A 18 8.77 -6.70 2.56
CA LEU A 18 8.29 -5.91 3.71
C LEU A 18 8.78 -6.54 5.03
N ASN A 19 9.95 -7.17 5.02
CA ASN A 19 10.56 -7.78 6.20
C ASN A 19 10.72 -6.77 7.36
N GLU A 20 11.12 -5.52 7.07
CA GLU A 20 11.27 -4.47 8.09
C GLU A 20 9.94 -4.15 8.78
N VAL A 21 8.84 -4.08 8.01
CA VAL A 21 7.49 -3.90 8.57
C VAL A 21 7.15 -5.05 9.52
N SER A 22 7.37 -6.29 9.06
CA SER A 22 7.10 -7.49 9.86
C SER A 22 7.97 -7.54 11.12
N TYR A 23 9.25 -7.19 11.01
CA TYR A 23 10.20 -7.17 12.11
C TYR A 23 9.82 -6.14 13.18
N VAL A 24 9.46 -4.92 12.76
CA VAL A 24 9.00 -3.88 13.70
C VAL A 24 7.69 -4.29 14.38
N TYR A 25 6.76 -4.89 13.63
CA TYR A 25 5.49 -5.38 14.17
C TYR A 25 5.70 -6.51 15.19
N ASP A 26 6.59 -7.46 14.91
CA ASP A 26 6.97 -8.53 15.86
C ASP A 26 7.59 -7.93 17.13
N LYS A 27 8.48 -6.93 16.98
CA LYS A 27 9.09 -6.22 18.10
C LYS A 27 8.05 -5.53 18.99
N PHE A 28 6.97 -5.01 18.42
CA PHE A 28 5.89 -4.42 19.22
C PHE A 28 5.17 -5.43 20.11
N ASN A 29 5.16 -6.71 19.72
CA ASN A 29 4.56 -7.79 20.49
C ASN A 29 5.51 -8.44 21.49
N SER A 30 6.82 -8.16 21.42
CA SER A 30 7.81 -8.76 22.32
C SER A 30 7.52 -8.41 23.79
N ASN A 31 8.01 -9.24 24.71
CA ASN A 31 8.02 -8.96 26.15
C ASN A 31 9.42 -8.54 26.63
N GLU A 32 10.26 -8.08 25.71
CA GLU A 32 11.61 -7.64 26.04
C GLU A 32 11.57 -6.21 26.59
N TYR A 33 12.11 -6.06 27.79
CA TYR A 33 12.35 -4.79 28.47
C TYR A 33 13.80 -4.81 28.95
N ALA A 34 14.45 -3.66 29.05
CA ALA A 34 15.64 -3.60 29.90
C ALA A 34 15.19 -3.86 31.34
N ASP A 35 15.87 -4.73 32.10
CA ASP A 35 15.39 -5.25 33.39
C ASP A 35 14.91 -4.17 34.38
N LEU A 36 15.59 -3.02 34.41
CA LEU A 36 15.23 -1.87 35.27
C LEU A 36 13.98 -1.11 34.79
N ASN A 37 13.59 -1.24 33.53
CA ASN A 37 12.50 -0.48 32.91
C ASN A 37 11.14 -1.19 33.05
N GLU A 38 11.10 -2.51 33.24
CA GLU A 38 9.83 -3.23 33.29
C GLU A 38 8.94 -2.76 34.47
N GLY A 39 9.52 -2.63 35.67
CA GLY A 39 8.81 -2.13 36.85
C GLY A 39 8.32 -0.69 36.70
N LEU A 40 9.07 0.15 35.95
CA LEU A 40 8.66 1.51 35.65
C LEU A 40 7.44 1.54 34.72
N TYR A 41 7.43 0.70 33.67
CA TYR A 41 6.27 0.56 32.80
C TYR A 41 5.06 -0.02 33.56
N ASP A 42 5.28 -0.95 34.49
CA ASP A 42 4.21 -1.52 35.31
C ASP A 42 3.52 -0.45 36.15
N SER A 43 4.30 0.36 36.88
CA SER A 43 3.80 1.46 37.71
C SER A 43 3.09 2.55 36.89
N LEU A 44 3.68 2.93 35.75
CA LEU A 44 3.09 3.89 34.82
C LEU A 44 1.73 3.41 34.32
N CYS A 45 1.67 2.17 33.83
CA CYS A 45 0.43 1.61 33.27
C CYS A 45 -0.63 1.33 34.33
N HIS A 46 -0.23 0.96 35.56
CA HIS A 46 -1.17 0.89 36.68
C HIS A 46 -1.86 2.25 36.90
N THR A 47 -1.09 3.34 36.85
CA THR A 47 -1.60 4.70 37.04
C THR A 47 -2.52 5.13 35.88
N ILE A 48 -2.08 4.93 34.64
CA ILE A 48 -2.85 5.25 33.43
C ILE A 48 -4.21 4.55 33.46
N ILE A 49 -4.23 3.23 33.63
CA ILE A 49 -5.45 2.43 33.54
C ILE A 49 -6.42 2.77 34.68
N ARG A 50 -5.92 3.02 35.91
CA ARG A 50 -6.77 3.46 37.02
C ARG A 50 -7.37 4.83 36.80
N SER A 51 -6.66 5.75 36.15
CA SER A 51 -7.16 7.11 35.91
C SER A 51 -8.38 7.15 34.99
N VAL A 52 -8.58 6.11 34.17
CA VAL A 52 -9.76 5.94 33.30
C VAL A 52 -10.74 4.89 33.84
N ASN A 53 -10.58 4.45 35.10
CA ASN A 53 -11.43 3.47 35.78
C ASN A 53 -11.56 2.11 35.06
N GLU A 54 -10.51 1.69 34.36
CA GLU A 54 -10.48 0.44 33.58
C GLU A 54 -9.82 -0.72 34.35
N ASN A 55 -9.99 -1.95 33.83
CA ASN A 55 -9.43 -3.15 34.45
C ASN A 55 -7.90 -3.24 34.25
N VAL A 56 -7.15 -2.93 35.31
CA VAL A 56 -5.68 -3.01 35.31
C VAL A 56 -5.17 -4.39 34.92
N VAL A 57 -5.72 -5.46 35.50
CA VAL A 57 -5.25 -6.84 35.24
C VAL A 57 -5.39 -7.18 33.76
N LYS A 58 -6.48 -6.74 33.13
CA LYS A 58 -6.77 -7.02 31.71
C LYS A 58 -5.83 -6.27 30.76
N TYR A 59 -5.58 -4.98 31.01
CA TYR A 59 -4.95 -4.11 29.99
C TYR A 59 -3.50 -3.74 30.27
N LYS A 60 -2.96 -4.08 31.45
CA LYS A 60 -1.61 -3.67 31.86
C LYS A 60 -0.52 -4.12 30.90
N ASP A 61 -0.56 -5.37 30.42
CA ASP A 61 0.46 -5.88 29.50
C ASP A 61 0.48 -5.12 28.16
N VAL A 62 -0.71 -4.87 27.59
CA VAL A 62 -0.85 -4.10 26.34
C VAL A 62 -0.41 -2.65 26.54
N CYS A 63 -0.78 -2.03 27.65
CA CYS A 63 -0.31 -0.68 27.99
C CYS A 63 1.23 -0.64 28.10
N LYS A 64 1.86 -1.60 28.80
CA LYS A 64 3.32 -1.65 28.94
C LYS A 64 4.00 -1.71 27.57
N LYS A 65 3.49 -2.56 26.67
CA LYS A 65 3.96 -2.67 25.28
C LYS A 65 3.81 -1.35 24.54
N LEU A 66 2.64 -0.70 24.60
CA LEU A 66 2.40 0.58 23.95
C LEU A 66 3.38 1.65 24.43
N MET A 67 3.50 1.85 25.75
CA MET A 67 4.40 2.87 26.31
C MET A 67 5.87 2.59 26.00
N ARG A 68 6.27 1.31 25.93
CA ARG A 68 7.60 0.91 25.48
C ARG A 68 7.81 1.18 24.00
N ASN A 69 6.83 0.87 23.15
CA ASN A 69 6.93 1.07 21.71
C ASN A 69 6.99 2.56 21.33
N LEU A 70 6.37 3.42 22.16
CA LEU A 70 6.48 4.88 22.16
C LEU A 70 7.79 5.40 22.78
N GLU A 71 8.63 4.52 23.32
CA GLU A 71 9.94 4.86 23.89
C GLU A 71 9.88 5.86 25.07
N TYR A 72 8.82 5.75 25.88
CA TYR A 72 8.54 6.70 26.96
C TYR A 72 9.73 6.91 27.93
N PHE A 73 10.37 5.82 28.37
CA PHE A 73 11.50 5.91 29.32
C PHE A 73 12.88 6.07 28.65
N THR A 74 12.96 6.31 27.34
CA THR A 74 14.26 6.51 26.68
C THR A 74 14.92 7.81 27.18
N LEU A 75 16.18 7.68 27.62
CA LEU A 75 16.95 8.76 28.24
C LEU A 75 17.36 9.85 27.22
N ASN A 76 17.60 9.48 25.97
CA ASN A 76 18.15 10.34 24.92
C ASN A 76 17.11 10.81 23.89
N LEU A 77 15.96 11.29 24.35
CA LEU A 77 14.90 11.79 23.45
C LEU A 77 15.34 13.01 22.62
N ILE A 78 16.43 13.70 22.95
CA ILE A 78 16.94 14.86 22.18
C ILE A 78 17.55 14.44 20.83
N TYR A 79 17.97 13.17 20.68
CA TYR A 79 18.69 12.67 19.50
C TYR A 79 17.95 11.58 18.73
N TYR A 80 16.78 11.15 19.21
CA TYR A 80 16.07 10.01 18.64
C TYR A 80 14.70 10.43 18.10
N GLU A 81 14.53 10.31 16.78
CA GLU A 81 13.27 10.55 16.07
C GLU A 81 12.56 9.22 15.81
N ILE A 82 11.35 9.08 16.35
CA ILE A 82 10.47 7.98 15.95
C ILE A 82 9.96 8.30 14.55
N SER A 83 10.38 7.52 13.56
CA SER A 83 10.00 7.74 12.17
C SER A 83 8.49 7.62 11.96
N SER A 84 7.97 8.38 10.98
CA SER A 84 6.58 8.24 10.50
C SER A 84 6.25 6.79 10.15
N ASP A 85 7.22 6.06 9.59
CA ASP A 85 7.08 4.66 9.19
C ASP A 85 6.78 3.77 10.39
N ARG A 86 7.56 3.94 11.46
CA ARG A 86 7.36 3.22 12.72
C ARG A 86 6.03 3.58 13.36
N CYS A 87 5.60 4.85 13.29
CA CYS A 87 4.30 5.28 13.82
C CYS A 87 3.13 4.66 13.04
N ASN A 88 3.18 4.58 11.72
CA ASN A 88 2.10 3.97 10.92
C ASN A 88 1.97 2.47 11.21
N ILE A 89 3.09 1.77 11.40
CA ILE A 89 3.08 0.36 11.85
C ILE A 89 2.51 0.25 13.28
N LEU A 90 2.86 1.18 14.17
CA LEU A 90 2.35 1.21 15.55
C LEU A 90 0.84 1.43 15.57
N PHE A 91 0.32 2.35 14.76
CA PHE A 91 -1.11 2.58 14.64
C PHE A 91 -1.84 1.36 14.07
N HIS A 92 -1.27 0.69 13.06
CA HIS A 92 -1.85 -0.56 12.56
C HIS A 92 -1.91 -1.64 13.66
N TRP A 93 -0.83 -1.82 14.43
CA TRP A 93 -0.80 -2.72 15.59
C TRP A 93 -1.87 -2.36 16.63
N LEU A 94 -2.02 -1.06 16.92
CA LEU A 94 -2.97 -0.56 17.90
C LEU A 94 -4.42 -0.79 17.48
N TYR A 95 -4.76 -0.48 16.23
CA TYR A 95 -6.10 -0.67 15.69
C TYR A 95 -6.47 -2.14 15.55
N ASN A 96 -5.51 -3.02 15.22
CA ASN A 96 -5.71 -4.47 15.27
C ASN A 96 -6.07 -4.97 16.68
N LEU A 97 -5.53 -4.36 17.74
CA LEU A 97 -5.88 -4.71 19.12
C LEU A 97 -7.28 -4.21 19.48
N LEU A 98 -7.66 -3.02 19.03
CA LEU A 98 -9.00 -2.46 19.20
C LEU A 98 -10.06 -3.33 18.51
N ASP A 99 -9.83 -3.71 17.24
CA ASP A 99 -10.77 -4.54 16.46
C ASP A 99 -10.99 -5.92 17.11
N LYS A 100 -9.97 -6.44 17.81
CA LYS A 100 -10.04 -7.71 18.56
C LYS A 100 -10.65 -7.57 19.97
N GLY A 101 -11.01 -6.36 20.40
CA GLY A 101 -11.53 -6.09 21.75
C GLY A 101 -10.49 -6.27 22.87
N ASN A 102 -9.20 -6.28 22.53
CA ASN A 102 -8.09 -6.47 23.45
C ASN A 102 -7.62 -5.16 24.11
N PHE A 103 -8.14 -4.01 23.68
CA PHE A 103 -7.79 -2.70 24.21
C PHE A 103 -8.96 -1.72 24.06
N THR A 104 -8.88 -0.53 24.66
CA THR A 104 -9.95 0.48 24.62
C THR A 104 -9.41 1.86 24.26
N TYR A 105 -10.25 2.68 23.60
CA TYR A 105 -9.87 4.04 23.24
C TYR A 105 -9.53 4.89 24.46
N ASP A 106 -10.23 4.71 25.58
CA ASP A 106 -9.98 5.49 26.80
C ASP A 106 -8.55 5.28 27.32
N ILE A 107 -8.04 4.05 27.27
CA ILE A 107 -6.66 3.76 27.68
C ILE A 107 -5.67 4.30 26.64
N ILE A 108 -5.94 4.16 25.34
CA ILE A 108 -5.10 4.73 24.27
C ILE A 108 -4.95 6.23 24.45
N ASP A 109 -6.07 6.92 24.59
CA ASP A 109 -6.12 8.36 24.75
C ASP A 109 -5.28 8.79 25.93
N LYS A 110 -5.40 8.09 27.07
CA LYS A 110 -4.62 8.40 28.27
C LYS A 110 -3.14 8.07 28.13
N CYS A 111 -2.79 7.00 27.42
CA CYS A 111 -1.40 6.70 27.08
C CYS A 111 -0.77 7.82 26.24
N PHE A 112 -1.45 8.30 25.21
CA PHE A 112 -0.93 9.36 24.35
C PHE A 112 -0.94 10.73 25.02
N GLU A 113 -1.92 11.05 25.87
CA GLU A 113 -1.89 12.26 26.73
C GLU A 113 -0.65 12.24 27.64
N THR A 114 -0.41 11.11 28.32
CA THR A 114 0.74 10.94 29.21
C THR A 114 2.07 11.03 28.44
N TYR A 115 2.13 10.42 27.27
CA TYR A 115 3.29 10.47 26.37
C TYR A 115 3.58 11.89 25.89
N ASP A 116 2.55 12.61 25.45
CA ASP A 116 2.65 13.97 24.95
C ASP A 116 3.13 14.93 26.04
N ASP A 117 2.54 14.85 27.23
CA ASP A 117 2.97 15.64 28.39
C ASP A 117 4.43 15.41 28.76
N HIS A 118 4.87 14.15 28.71
CA HIS A 118 6.25 13.78 29.00
C HIS A 118 7.22 14.33 27.94
N ILE A 119 6.85 14.26 26.66
CA ILE A 119 7.65 14.79 25.56
C ILE A 119 7.74 16.32 25.62
N LEU A 120 6.62 17.00 25.89
CA LEU A 120 6.58 18.46 26.05
C LEU A 120 7.53 18.91 27.16
N LYS A 121 7.54 18.21 28.31
CA LYS A 121 8.47 18.51 29.43
C LYS A 121 9.94 18.34 29.07
N LYS A 122 10.27 17.48 28.09
CA LYS A 122 11.64 17.28 27.60
C LYS A 122 12.05 18.23 26.46
N GLY A 123 11.13 19.08 25.98
CA GLY A 123 11.42 20.10 24.98
C GLY A 123 11.59 19.60 23.55
N ASN A 124 11.13 18.38 23.21
CA ASN A 124 11.24 17.83 21.86
C ASN A 124 9.86 17.59 21.21
N THR A 125 9.29 18.58 20.52
CA THR A 125 7.90 18.49 20.04
C THR A 125 7.70 17.79 18.70
N ASN A 126 8.76 17.59 17.90
CA ASN A 126 8.63 17.19 16.50
C ASN A 126 8.98 15.71 16.24
N MET A 127 9.59 15.03 17.21
CA MET A 127 10.15 13.69 17.07
C MET A 127 9.27 12.61 17.71
N LYS A 128 7.96 12.66 17.46
CA LYS A 128 6.98 11.78 18.13
C LYS A 128 5.92 11.22 17.19
N CYS A 129 5.24 10.16 17.62
CA CYS A 129 4.01 9.75 16.96
C CYS A 129 2.87 10.71 17.33
N PHE A 130 2.28 11.36 16.33
CA PHE A 130 1.14 12.25 16.53
C PHE A 130 -0.16 11.46 16.51
N TYR A 131 -0.75 11.30 17.68
CA TYR A 131 -2.08 10.72 17.85
C TYR A 131 -3.09 11.82 18.12
N TYR A 132 -4.18 11.83 17.35
CA TYR A 132 -5.25 12.79 17.48
C TYR A 132 -6.50 12.06 17.97
N LYS A 133 -6.80 12.19 19.27
CA LYS A 133 -7.94 11.54 19.94
C LYS A 133 -9.28 11.77 19.24
N ASP A 134 -9.47 12.97 18.68
CA ASP A 134 -10.72 13.34 18.03
C ASP A 134 -10.83 12.76 16.60
N ASN A 135 -9.70 12.37 16.01
CA ASN A 135 -9.67 11.82 14.66
C ASN A 135 -10.05 10.34 14.70
N LYS A 136 -11.33 10.07 14.49
CA LYS A 136 -11.84 8.70 14.37
C LYS A 136 -11.89 8.31 12.90
N LEU A 137 -11.52 7.08 12.59
CA LEU A 137 -11.54 6.57 11.21
C LEU A 137 -12.56 5.43 11.08
N TYR A 138 -13.20 5.30 9.93
CA TYR A 138 -13.87 4.05 9.57
C TYR A 138 -12.80 3.01 9.26
N GLU A 139 -12.96 1.81 9.83
CA GLU A 139 -12.06 0.66 9.63
C GLU A 139 -10.56 1.04 9.65
N PRO A 140 -10.06 1.61 10.78
CA PRO A 140 -8.74 2.24 10.86
C PRO A 140 -7.58 1.30 10.49
N THR A 141 -7.73 0.00 10.70
CA THR A 141 -6.77 -1.04 10.30
C THR A 141 -6.55 -1.06 8.78
N LYS A 142 -7.61 -0.83 7.99
CA LYS A 142 -7.53 -0.72 6.52
C LYS A 142 -6.81 0.57 6.11
N ILE A 143 -7.09 1.69 6.77
CA ILE A 143 -6.42 2.98 6.49
C ILE A 143 -4.92 2.91 6.82
N THR A 144 -4.56 2.36 7.98
CA THR A 144 -3.15 2.24 8.37
C THR A 144 -2.36 1.25 7.52
N LEU A 145 -3.01 0.25 6.93
CA LEU A 145 -2.39 -0.59 5.91
C LEU A 145 -2.01 0.21 4.66
N LEU A 146 -2.89 1.13 4.21
CA LEU A 146 -2.57 2.05 3.12
C LEU A 146 -1.43 3.02 3.50
N ASP A 147 -1.42 3.52 4.74
CA ASP A 147 -0.30 4.33 5.26
C ASP A 147 1.04 3.55 5.26
N ILE A 148 1.02 2.23 5.54
CA ILE A 148 2.20 1.36 5.44
C ILE A 148 2.64 1.20 3.97
N PHE A 149 1.71 1.02 3.04
CA PHE A 149 2.02 1.01 1.61
C PHE A 149 2.72 2.31 1.20
N ASP A 150 2.19 3.46 1.61
CA ASP A 150 2.72 4.78 1.25
C ASP A 150 4.19 4.93 1.68
N ASN A 151 4.51 4.52 2.90
CA ASN A 151 5.89 4.54 3.41
C ASN A 151 6.84 3.62 2.64
N ASN A 152 6.33 2.54 2.07
CA ASN A 152 7.12 1.55 1.35
C ASN A 152 7.13 1.75 -0.17
N MET A 153 6.43 2.76 -0.71
CA MET A 153 6.31 3.00 -2.15
C MET A 153 7.67 3.09 -2.86
N ASN A 154 8.66 3.78 -2.28
CA ASN A 154 9.99 3.90 -2.89
C ASN A 154 10.72 2.56 -2.98
N ASN A 155 10.56 1.68 -1.99
CA ASN A 155 11.15 0.35 -2.02
C ASN A 155 10.43 -0.52 -3.07
N ILE A 156 9.10 -0.49 -3.07
CA ILE A 156 8.26 -1.21 -4.05
C ILE A 156 8.59 -0.76 -5.48
N GLU A 157 8.73 0.56 -5.72
CA GLU A 157 9.10 1.13 -7.02
C GLU A 157 10.44 0.56 -7.51
N LYS A 158 11.45 0.53 -6.65
CA LYS A 158 12.77 -0.03 -6.97
C LYS A 158 12.68 -1.51 -7.31
N LEU A 159 11.92 -2.29 -6.54
CA LEU A 159 11.79 -3.73 -6.71
C LEU A 159 11.04 -4.10 -7.99
N LEU A 160 10.01 -3.34 -8.35
CA LEU A 160 9.28 -3.49 -9.61
C LEU A 160 10.15 -3.25 -10.86
N LYS A 161 11.24 -2.47 -10.72
CA LYS A 161 12.20 -2.17 -11.79
C LYS A 161 13.36 -3.18 -11.88
N THR A 162 13.39 -4.21 -11.03
CA THR A 162 14.43 -5.26 -11.10
C THR A 162 14.15 -6.26 -12.22
N GLU A 163 15.06 -7.21 -12.49
CA GLU A 163 14.82 -8.30 -13.45
C GLU A 163 14.16 -9.54 -12.81
N ARG A 164 13.94 -9.52 -11.50
CA ARG A 164 13.44 -10.69 -10.74
C ARG A 164 11.93 -10.78 -10.79
N GLU A 165 11.39 -11.53 -11.76
CA GLU A 165 9.94 -11.66 -11.99
C GLU A 165 9.15 -12.11 -10.76
N GLU A 166 9.69 -13.02 -9.95
CA GLU A 166 9.04 -13.47 -8.72
C GLU A 166 8.81 -12.32 -7.73
N ILE A 167 9.78 -11.42 -7.58
CA ILE A 167 9.67 -10.25 -6.69
C ILE A 167 8.70 -9.24 -7.27
N LYS A 168 8.76 -8.98 -8.59
CA LYS A 168 7.81 -8.08 -9.24
C LYS A 168 6.38 -8.57 -9.06
N PHE A 169 6.15 -9.88 -9.23
CA PHE A 169 4.85 -10.50 -9.01
C PHE A 169 4.35 -10.28 -7.58
N LEU A 170 5.19 -10.52 -6.56
CA LEU A 170 4.82 -10.27 -5.16
C LEU A 170 4.54 -8.79 -4.88
N CYS A 171 5.32 -7.87 -5.43
CA CYS A 171 5.07 -6.44 -5.31
C CYS A 171 3.74 -6.04 -5.97
N ARG A 172 3.47 -6.50 -7.20
CA ARG A 172 2.19 -6.25 -7.88
C ARG A 172 1.02 -6.83 -7.11
N LYS A 173 1.16 -8.04 -6.57
CA LYS A 173 0.14 -8.66 -5.71
C LYS A 173 -0.17 -7.78 -4.49
N PHE A 174 0.85 -7.29 -3.79
CA PHE A 174 0.67 -6.40 -2.64
C PHE A 174 -0.01 -5.07 -3.02
N VAL A 175 0.43 -4.44 -4.10
CA VAL A 175 -0.21 -3.22 -4.65
C VAL A 175 -1.69 -3.49 -4.91
N CYS A 176 -2.02 -4.61 -5.55
CA CYS A 176 -3.40 -4.99 -5.83
C CYS A 176 -4.26 -5.13 -4.58
N GLU A 177 -3.75 -5.73 -3.50
CA GLU A 177 -4.50 -5.81 -2.24
C GLU A 177 -4.75 -4.42 -1.64
N CYS A 178 -3.76 -3.52 -1.68
CA CYS A 178 -3.91 -2.13 -1.22
C CYS A 178 -4.97 -1.38 -2.05
N LEU A 179 -4.96 -1.54 -3.37
CA LEU A 179 -5.95 -0.90 -4.25
C LEU A 179 -7.36 -1.43 -4.05
N LYS A 180 -7.52 -2.74 -3.84
CA LYS A 180 -8.82 -3.33 -3.48
C LYS A 180 -9.35 -2.73 -2.18
N ILE A 181 -8.49 -2.54 -1.17
CA ILE A 181 -8.82 -1.87 0.09
C ILE A 181 -9.25 -0.43 -0.15
N TYR A 182 -8.44 0.36 -0.84
CA TYR A 182 -8.76 1.75 -1.15
C TYR A 182 -10.11 1.88 -1.85
N LYS A 183 -10.35 1.07 -2.88
CA LYS A 183 -11.60 1.10 -3.66
C LYS A 183 -12.82 0.82 -2.77
N TYR A 184 -12.76 -0.26 -1.99
CA TYR A 184 -13.81 -0.61 -1.04
C TYR A 184 -14.09 0.53 -0.05
N MET A 185 -13.04 1.07 0.57
CA MET A 185 -13.17 2.15 1.55
C MET A 185 -13.77 3.42 0.92
N ASN A 186 -13.28 3.81 -0.25
CA ASN A 186 -13.73 5.01 -0.95
C ASN A 186 -15.19 4.89 -1.42
N GLU A 187 -15.57 3.74 -2.00
CA GLU A 187 -16.95 3.48 -2.43
C GLU A 187 -17.93 3.40 -1.26
N THR A 188 -17.50 2.81 -0.14
CA THR A 188 -18.36 2.60 1.04
C THR A 188 -18.56 3.90 1.82
N TYR A 189 -17.48 4.65 2.04
CA TYR A 189 -17.50 5.77 2.96
C TYR A 189 -17.50 7.15 2.30
N CYS A 190 -16.94 7.33 1.10
CA CYS A 190 -16.73 8.67 0.54
C CYS A 190 -17.60 9.00 -0.68
N LEU A 191 -17.89 8.01 -1.54
CA LEU A 191 -18.69 8.25 -2.75
C LEU A 191 -20.20 8.21 -2.51
N LYS A 192 -20.66 7.38 -1.56
CA LYS A 192 -22.09 7.14 -1.30
C LYS A 192 -22.66 7.97 -0.15
N SER A 193 -21.81 8.73 0.53
CA SER A 193 -22.14 9.40 1.79
C SER A 193 -22.42 10.88 1.56
N SER A 194 -23.58 11.34 2.02
CA SER A 194 -23.84 12.77 2.28
C SER A 194 -23.47 13.17 3.71
N GLU A 195 -22.96 12.22 4.49
CA GLU A 195 -22.60 12.38 5.89
C GLU A 195 -21.35 13.27 6.01
N LYS A 196 -21.42 14.29 6.88
CA LYS A 196 -20.31 15.21 7.15
C LYS A 196 -19.76 15.04 8.57
N SER A 197 -19.86 13.84 9.13
CA SER A 197 -19.30 13.58 10.46
C SER A 197 -17.77 13.79 10.44
N PRO A 198 -17.15 14.18 11.57
CA PRO A 198 -15.69 14.28 11.66
C PRO A 198 -15.01 12.97 11.20
N LYS A 199 -15.56 11.83 11.62
CA LYS A 199 -15.10 10.50 11.24
C LYS A 199 -15.08 10.27 9.73
N HIS A 200 -16.14 10.69 9.04
CA HIS A 200 -16.21 10.66 7.58
C HIS A 200 -15.15 11.56 6.94
N THR A 201 -15.07 12.81 7.41
CA THR A 201 -14.12 13.80 6.89
C THR A 201 -12.68 13.31 6.99
N ASP A 202 -12.27 12.79 8.16
CA ASP A 202 -10.91 12.31 8.39
C ASP A 202 -10.59 11.07 7.55
N THR A 203 -11.54 10.14 7.45
CA THR A 203 -11.39 8.92 6.63
C THR A 203 -11.22 9.28 5.15
N CYS A 204 -12.07 10.16 4.62
CA CYS A 204 -12.00 10.54 3.21
C CYS A 204 -10.80 11.42 2.88
N LEU A 205 -10.34 12.24 3.82
CA LEU A 205 -9.08 12.97 3.67
C LEU A 205 -7.90 12.00 3.53
N LYS A 206 -7.81 10.98 4.39
CA LYS A 206 -6.78 9.93 4.32
C LYS A 206 -6.80 9.18 2.98
N LEU A 207 -7.99 8.80 2.50
CA LEU A 207 -8.15 8.13 1.21
C LEU A 207 -7.77 9.02 0.02
N SER A 208 -8.12 10.31 0.07
CA SER A 208 -7.74 11.29 -0.95
C SER A 208 -6.21 11.49 -1.02
N LEU A 209 -5.54 11.51 0.13
CA LEU A 209 -4.08 11.58 0.20
C LEU A 209 -3.44 10.34 -0.40
N PHE A 210 -3.90 9.15 -0.02
CA PHE A 210 -3.46 7.88 -0.62
C PHE A 210 -3.64 7.89 -2.14
N SER A 211 -4.81 8.29 -2.65
CA SER A 211 -5.06 8.35 -4.10
C SER A 211 -4.07 9.25 -4.82
N SER A 212 -3.76 10.40 -4.22
CA SER A 212 -2.79 11.36 -4.78
C SER A 212 -1.38 10.77 -4.81
N SER A 213 -0.94 10.20 -3.69
CA SER A 213 0.34 9.49 -3.55
C SER A 213 0.47 8.34 -4.55
N TYR A 214 -0.57 7.53 -4.67
CA TYR A 214 -0.62 6.39 -5.58
C TYR A 214 -0.51 6.81 -7.04
N ASN A 215 -1.20 7.88 -7.47
CA ASN A 215 -1.11 8.37 -8.85
C ASN A 215 0.31 8.84 -9.20
N ILE A 216 1.02 9.46 -8.25
CA ILE A 216 2.43 9.82 -8.42
C ILE A 216 3.27 8.56 -8.56
N PHE A 217 3.10 7.57 -7.68
CA PHE A 217 3.78 6.28 -7.76
C PHE A 217 3.53 5.57 -9.10
N HIS A 218 2.27 5.48 -9.53
CA HIS A 218 1.85 4.84 -10.77
C HIS A 218 2.47 5.49 -12.01
N SER A 219 2.52 6.83 -12.06
CA SER A 219 3.12 7.57 -13.19
C SER A 219 4.62 7.26 -13.41
N LYS A 220 5.34 6.82 -12.38
CA LYS A 220 6.75 6.43 -12.47
C LYS A 220 6.97 5.00 -12.97
N LEU A 221 5.88 4.25 -13.13
CA LEU A 221 5.85 2.83 -13.49
C LEU A 221 5.26 2.59 -14.89
N VAL A 222 5.07 3.65 -15.67
CA VAL A 222 4.66 3.55 -17.06
C VAL A 222 5.68 2.71 -17.83
N GLY A 223 5.21 1.68 -18.54
CA GLY A 223 6.04 0.76 -19.31
C GLY A 223 6.73 -0.35 -18.51
N ILE A 224 6.47 -0.45 -17.20
CA ILE A 224 6.96 -1.57 -16.38
C ILE A 224 6.07 -2.80 -16.59
N ASP A 225 6.72 -3.95 -16.77
CA ASP A 225 6.11 -5.29 -16.78
C ASP A 225 6.48 -6.04 -15.48
N PRO A 226 5.52 -6.58 -14.72
CA PRO A 226 4.09 -6.65 -15.02
C PRO A 226 3.37 -5.31 -14.84
N LYS A 227 2.35 -5.08 -15.67
CA LYS A 227 1.52 -3.86 -15.63
C LYS A 227 0.95 -3.64 -14.23
N ILE A 228 1.23 -2.46 -13.67
CA ILE A 228 0.68 -2.03 -12.39
C ILE A 228 -0.70 -1.38 -12.60
N PRO A 229 -1.72 -1.80 -11.84
CA PRO A 229 -3.07 -1.31 -12.01
C PRO A 229 -3.21 0.20 -11.79
N SER A 230 -4.07 0.85 -12.56
CA SER A 230 -4.56 2.20 -12.26
C SER A 230 -5.69 2.18 -11.23
N LEU A 231 -6.03 3.33 -10.64
CA LEU A 231 -7.19 3.44 -9.73
C LEU A 231 -8.53 3.18 -10.42
N ASP A 232 -8.62 3.42 -11.73
CA ASP A 232 -9.86 3.26 -12.51
C ASP A 232 -10.13 1.78 -12.87
N ASN A 233 -9.08 0.99 -13.10
CA ASN A 233 -9.18 -0.37 -13.68
C ASN A 233 -8.69 -1.48 -12.75
N ILE A 234 -8.86 -1.31 -11.42
CA ILE A 234 -8.30 -2.21 -10.39
C ILE A 234 -8.67 -3.69 -10.62
N TYR A 235 -9.94 -4.05 -10.80
CA TYR A 235 -10.34 -5.47 -10.83
C TYR A 235 -9.88 -6.22 -12.07
N SER A 236 -9.92 -5.57 -13.24
CA SER A 236 -9.44 -6.17 -14.49
C SER A 236 -7.92 -6.27 -14.53
N GLU A 237 -7.22 -5.31 -13.92
CA GLU A 237 -5.75 -5.25 -13.93
C GLU A 237 -5.10 -5.98 -12.76
N CYS A 238 -5.88 -6.44 -11.76
CA CYS A 238 -5.40 -7.22 -10.61
C CYS A 238 -5.70 -8.72 -10.71
N LEU A 239 -5.97 -9.23 -11.91
CA LEU A 239 -6.17 -10.67 -12.10
C LEU A 239 -4.87 -11.43 -11.77
N ASP A 240 -5.02 -12.51 -11.01
CA ASP A 240 -3.95 -13.40 -10.56
C ASP A 240 -3.52 -14.32 -11.71
N GLU A 241 -2.73 -13.80 -12.63
CA GLU A 241 -1.89 -14.65 -13.48
C GLU A 241 -0.63 -14.99 -12.68
N ARG A 242 -0.66 -16.11 -11.95
CA ARG A 242 0.58 -16.65 -11.36
C ARG A 242 1.59 -16.89 -12.50
N PRO A 243 2.89 -16.64 -12.26
CA PRO A 243 3.93 -17.17 -13.13
C PRO A 243 3.82 -18.70 -13.20
N LEU A 244 3.90 -19.25 -14.42
CA LEU A 244 3.84 -20.69 -14.71
C LEU A 244 4.87 -21.54 -13.93
N SER A 245 5.88 -20.93 -13.30
CA SER A 245 6.97 -21.63 -12.60
C SER A 245 6.60 -22.23 -11.23
N GLN A 246 5.40 -22.01 -10.71
CA GLN A 246 4.94 -22.64 -9.45
C GLN A 246 3.80 -23.65 -9.63
N GLN A 247 3.56 -24.09 -10.87
CA GLN A 247 2.58 -25.13 -11.17
C GLN A 247 3.28 -26.48 -11.33
N GLU A 248 4.01 -26.93 -10.30
CA GLU A 248 4.35 -28.35 -10.19
C GLU A 248 3.21 -29.07 -9.47
N ASP A 249 2.48 -29.85 -10.27
CA ASP A 249 1.46 -30.80 -9.84
C ASP A 249 2.13 -31.98 -9.10
N PRO A 250 1.70 -32.39 -7.88
CA PRO A 250 2.28 -33.54 -7.19
C PRO A 250 1.93 -34.92 -7.80
N LEU A 251 1.29 -34.98 -8.97
CA LEU A 251 0.75 -36.23 -9.52
C LEU A 251 1.42 -36.62 -10.85
N GLY A 252 2.67 -37.05 -10.74
CA GLY A 252 3.48 -37.55 -11.86
C GLY A 252 4.13 -38.92 -11.62
N LEU A 253 3.57 -39.79 -10.78
CA LEU A 253 4.05 -41.18 -10.62
C LEU A 253 2.93 -42.18 -10.89
N ARG A 254 2.59 -42.34 -12.18
CA ARG A 254 1.90 -43.54 -12.67
C ARG A 254 2.78 -44.29 -13.66
N GLY A 255 3.56 -45.20 -13.10
CA GLY A 255 3.97 -46.49 -13.68
C GLY A 255 4.58 -46.51 -15.08
N LYS A 256 5.91 -46.43 -15.18
CA LYS A 256 6.64 -47.15 -16.23
C LYS A 256 6.98 -48.56 -15.73
N GLY A 257 6.04 -49.48 -15.94
CA GLY A 257 6.35 -50.90 -15.93
C GLY A 257 7.21 -51.22 -17.15
N TYR A 258 8.47 -51.58 -16.92
CA TYR A 258 9.31 -52.22 -17.92
C TYR A 258 8.72 -53.59 -18.24
N ARG A 259 8.33 -53.82 -19.49
CA ARG A 259 8.32 -55.16 -20.06
C ARG A 259 8.65 -55.13 -21.56
N SER A 260 9.85 -55.61 -21.83
CA SER A 260 10.40 -56.31 -22.99
C SER A 260 9.71 -56.21 -24.36
N ARG A 261 10.52 -55.79 -25.35
CA ARG A 261 10.35 -56.09 -26.78
C ARG A 261 10.47 -57.61 -27.02
N PRO A 262 9.81 -58.15 -28.05
CA PRO A 262 10.60 -58.66 -29.17
C PRO A 262 10.04 -58.29 -30.56
N SER A 263 10.96 -58.38 -31.52
CA SER A 263 10.85 -58.14 -32.97
C SER A 263 9.79 -58.96 -33.71
N GLY A 264 9.40 -58.47 -34.89
CA GLY A 264 8.82 -59.25 -35.98
C GLY A 264 8.56 -58.38 -37.21
N ASP A 265 9.32 -58.62 -38.28
CA ASP A 265 9.14 -58.10 -39.65
C ASP A 265 7.79 -58.50 -40.27
N VAL A 266 7.44 -57.81 -41.37
CA VAL A 266 6.96 -58.33 -42.69
C VAL A 266 5.90 -57.40 -43.32
N LEU A 267 6.31 -56.75 -44.43
CA LEU A 267 5.69 -56.60 -45.78
C LEU A 267 4.18 -56.99 -45.92
N THR A 268 3.29 -56.37 -46.72
CA THR A 268 3.37 -55.78 -48.08
C THR A 268 1.97 -55.29 -48.50
N GLU A 269 1.95 -54.31 -49.41
CA GLU A 269 1.06 -54.13 -50.60
C GLU A 269 -0.46 -53.83 -50.52
N GLY A 270 -0.85 -52.96 -51.47
CA GLY A 270 -2.19 -52.89 -52.08
C GLY A 270 -2.76 -51.47 -52.10
N SER A 271 -2.41 -50.62 -53.09
CA SER A 271 -3.23 -50.30 -54.30
C SER A 271 -4.54 -49.55 -53.96
N THR A 272 -4.96 -48.44 -54.54
CA THR A 272 -4.78 -47.85 -55.89
C THR A 272 -5.57 -46.52 -55.86
N ASP A 273 -4.98 -45.46 -56.44
CA ASP A 273 -5.70 -44.31 -57.04
C ASP A 273 -6.33 -44.76 -58.40
N PRO A 274 -7.10 -43.99 -59.22
CA PRO A 274 -7.40 -42.56 -59.17
C PRO A 274 -8.81 -42.10 -59.71
N ASP A 275 -9.00 -40.78 -59.74
CA ASP A 275 -9.72 -39.93 -60.71
C ASP A 275 -11.27 -39.92 -60.86
N ARG A 276 -11.84 -38.71 -60.69
CA ARG A 276 -12.74 -38.11 -61.70
C ARG A 276 -12.87 -36.57 -61.59
N ASP A 277 -12.45 -35.91 -62.67
CA ASP A 277 -12.64 -34.50 -63.05
C ASP A 277 -14.11 -34.08 -63.27
N LEU A 278 -14.41 -32.77 -63.14
CA LEU A 278 -14.76 -31.88 -64.27
C LEU A 278 -15.02 -30.41 -63.84
N ALA A 279 -14.51 -29.50 -64.67
CA ALA A 279 -14.34 -28.06 -64.49
C ALA A 279 -15.52 -27.20 -65.01
N VAL A 280 -15.26 -25.86 -65.09
CA VAL A 280 -15.95 -24.75 -65.82
C VAL A 280 -16.67 -23.77 -64.86
N SER A 281 -16.48 -22.42 -64.83
CA SER A 281 -15.62 -21.45 -65.51
C SER A 281 -15.70 -20.08 -64.79
N LEU A 282 -14.65 -19.25 -64.92
CA LEU A 282 -14.62 -17.80 -64.67
C LEU A 282 -15.20 -17.03 -65.88
N PRO A 283 -15.71 -15.79 -65.72
CA PRO A 283 -14.86 -14.62 -66.02
C PRO A 283 -15.10 -13.36 -65.15
N GLN A 284 -14.02 -12.64 -64.85
CA GLN A 284 -13.94 -11.16 -64.73
C GLN A 284 -13.67 -10.58 -66.15
N PRO A 285 -13.75 -9.25 -66.50
CA PRO A 285 -13.10 -8.16 -65.75
C PRO A 285 -13.58 -6.66 -65.99
N LEU A 286 -12.89 -5.69 -65.34
CA LEU A 286 -12.64 -4.25 -65.69
C LEU A 286 -13.82 -3.22 -65.59
N GLU A 287 -13.70 -1.92 -65.24
CA GLU A 287 -12.60 -0.99 -64.92
C GLU A 287 -13.14 0.38 -64.37
N ASN A 288 -12.26 1.10 -63.65
CA ASN A 288 -11.97 2.55 -63.63
C ASN A 288 -12.85 3.66 -62.99
N GLY A 289 -12.11 4.56 -62.28
CA GLY A 289 -12.37 6.00 -62.09
C GLY A 289 -12.45 6.45 -60.62
N ASP A 290 -11.35 6.59 -59.86
CA ASP A 290 -10.30 7.62 -59.81
C ASP A 290 -10.65 8.97 -59.12
N SER A 291 -9.70 9.38 -58.27
CA SER A 291 -9.45 10.69 -57.64
C SER A 291 -10.32 11.17 -56.45
N SER A 292 -9.68 11.30 -55.28
CA SER A 292 -9.39 12.63 -54.68
C SER A 292 -8.75 12.46 -53.29
N MET A 293 -7.47 12.83 -53.17
CA MET A 293 -6.79 13.08 -51.90
C MET A 293 -7.56 14.13 -51.10
N LYS A 294 -8.01 13.80 -49.89
CA LYS A 294 -8.31 14.80 -48.85
C LYS A 294 -7.28 14.70 -47.75
N SER A 295 -6.20 15.45 -47.94
CA SER A 295 -5.31 15.89 -46.87
C SER A 295 -6.13 16.78 -45.92
N ILE A 296 -6.40 16.32 -44.70
CA ILE A 296 -6.97 17.16 -43.65
C ILE A 296 -5.82 17.88 -42.98
N THR A 297 -5.64 19.14 -43.35
CA THR A 297 -4.72 20.06 -42.70
C THR A 297 -5.29 20.44 -41.34
N THR A 298 -4.76 19.86 -40.26
CA THR A 298 -5.08 20.30 -38.90
C THR A 298 -4.39 21.65 -38.65
N THR A 299 -5.17 22.73 -38.70
CA THR A 299 -4.75 24.05 -38.25
C THR A 299 -4.48 24.01 -36.75
N ILE A 300 -3.20 24.12 -36.37
CA ILE A 300 -2.80 24.43 -34.98
C ILE A 300 -3.15 25.90 -34.75
N GLY A 301 -4.33 26.15 -34.18
CA GLY A 301 -4.66 27.45 -33.62
C GLY A 301 -3.82 27.68 -32.36
N THR A 302 -2.94 28.67 -32.38
CA THR A 302 -2.29 29.20 -31.18
C THR A 302 -3.34 29.85 -30.28
N VAL A 303 -3.84 29.11 -29.30
CA VAL A 303 -4.62 29.68 -28.20
C VAL A 303 -3.64 30.37 -27.24
N ALA A 304 -3.25 31.60 -27.58
CA ALA A 304 -2.68 32.54 -26.63
C ALA A 304 -3.84 33.15 -25.83
N GLY A 305 -4.14 32.53 -24.70
CA GLY A 305 -5.24 32.94 -23.83
C GLY A 305 -5.18 32.21 -22.50
N ALA A 306 -4.03 32.27 -21.82
CA ALA A 306 -3.95 31.88 -20.43
C ALA A 306 -4.93 32.77 -19.65
N SER A 307 -6.07 32.17 -19.29
CA SER A 307 -7.11 32.76 -18.46
C SER A 307 -6.44 33.48 -17.29
N SER A 308 -6.76 34.77 -17.10
CA SER A 308 -6.22 35.64 -16.04
C SER A 308 -6.31 35.01 -14.65
N LEU A 309 -7.23 34.06 -14.46
CA LEU A 309 -7.37 33.21 -13.29
C LEU A 309 -6.20 32.24 -13.07
N LEU A 310 -5.67 31.58 -14.10
CA LEU A 310 -4.50 30.68 -13.95
C LEU A 310 -3.24 31.47 -13.60
N ALA A 311 -3.07 32.66 -14.18
CA ALA A 311 -1.96 33.55 -13.85
C ALA A 311 -2.08 34.08 -12.41
N LEU A 312 -3.30 34.39 -11.94
CA LEU A 312 -3.55 34.74 -10.54
C LEU A 312 -3.29 33.57 -9.59
N LEU A 313 -3.75 32.35 -9.90
CA LEU A 313 -3.50 31.16 -9.09
C LEU A 313 -2.00 30.84 -9.02
N TYR A 314 -1.28 30.94 -10.13
CA TYR A 314 0.18 30.77 -10.15
C TYR A 314 0.89 31.88 -9.35
N LYS A 315 0.45 33.13 -9.46
CA LYS A 315 1.02 34.26 -8.72
C LYS A 315 0.73 34.19 -7.21
N VAL A 316 -0.43 33.69 -6.81
CA VAL A 316 -0.78 33.46 -5.40
C VAL A 316 0.02 32.28 -4.85
N ASN A 317 0.10 31.16 -5.58
CA ASN A 317 0.91 30.01 -5.15
C ASN A 317 2.40 30.34 -5.03
N THR A 318 2.98 31.05 -6.00
CA THR A 318 4.40 31.46 -5.91
C THR A 318 4.66 32.39 -4.73
N LYS A 319 3.73 33.30 -4.42
CA LYS A 319 3.86 34.22 -3.27
C LYS A 319 3.69 33.48 -1.93
N ILE A 320 2.82 32.48 -1.85
CA ILE A 320 2.67 31.60 -0.68
C ILE A 320 3.95 30.74 -0.49
N HIS A 321 4.47 30.12 -1.55
CA HIS A 321 5.70 29.33 -1.48
C HIS A 321 6.92 30.17 -1.10
N LEU A 322 7.04 31.39 -1.63
CA LEU A 322 8.10 32.33 -1.23
C LEU A 322 7.96 32.73 0.24
N ASN A 323 6.74 33.06 0.70
CA ASN A 323 6.51 33.41 2.11
C ASN A 323 6.80 32.23 3.04
N ILE A 324 6.41 31.00 2.69
CA ILE A 324 6.74 29.79 3.46
C ILE A 324 8.25 29.59 3.51
N ARG A 325 8.95 29.72 2.38
CA ARG A 325 10.42 29.59 2.34
C ARG A 325 11.12 30.68 3.15
N THR A 326 10.63 31.92 3.13
CA THR A 326 11.16 33.04 3.94
C THR A 326 10.87 32.85 5.42
N ILE A 327 9.71 32.32 5.80
CA ILE A 327 9.35 31.99 7.19
C ILE A 327 10.24 30.85 7.69
N ILE A 328 10.39 29.76 6.92
CA ILE A 328 11.28 28.65 7.26
C ILE A 328 12.73 29.14 7.38
N TYR A 329 13.20 29.94 6.44
CA TYR A 329 14.56 30.49 6.49
C TYR A 329 14.76 31.39 7.72
N LYS A 330 13.80 32.27 8.05
CA LYS A 330 13.88 33.09 9.27
C LYS A 330 13.84 32.23 10.53
N CYS A 331 12.92 31.28 10.65
CA CYS A 331 12.80 30.40 11.82
C CYS A 331 14.03 29.52 12.05
N VAL A 332 14.68 29.08 10.97
CA VAL A 332 15.92 28.29 11.06
C VAL A 332 17.11 29.20 11.39
N TYR A 333 17.24 30.37 10.75
CA TYR A 333 18.44 31.19 10.90
C TYR A 333 18.47 31.99 12.21
N THR A 334 17.34 32.45 12.76
CA THR A 334 17.30 33.09 14.10
C THR A 334 17.54 32.12 15.25
N LYS A 335 17.72 30.82 14.98
CA LYS A 335 18.08 29.83 16.00
C LYS A 335 19.60 29.58 16.07
N TYR A 336 20.37 30.13 15.14
CA TYR A 336 21.83 29.94 15.03
C TYR A 336 22.64 31.24 15.01
N THR A 337 22.02 32.37 15.30
CA THR A 337 22.66 33.63 15.73
C THR A 337 22.02 34.08 17.02
#